data_AF-Q4JX17-F1
#
_entry.id   AF-Q4JX17-F1
#
_cell.length_a   1.000
_cell.length_b   1.000
_cell.length_c   1.000
_cell.angle_alpha   90.00
_cell.angle_beta   90.00
_cell.angle_gamma   90.00
#
_symmetry.space_group_name_H-M   'P 1'
#
loop_
_entity.id
_entity.type
_entity.pdbx_description
1 polymer ?
#
loop_
_entity_poly.entity_id
_entity_poly.type
_entity_poly.pdbx_seq_one_letter_code
_entity_poly.pdbx_strand_id
1 'polypeptide(L)'
;MTTSDNANNSNASADQPAAAQPTAAQPAAAQHAAGPANDPHFETALEDTLQEGLAPSVITVTGPDRPGVSAAFFRVLSSYGVQLLDIEQSVFRGKLSLAALVGVGQEDLEPLGEGLKETLASYGMRVSVEADDNLSSTRPHSTHVMVVLGRPLTATHISRIGQTLADYGANIDTITGIADYPVTGLELNLTVANPAPGGGVPLRKALATLTSEVGVDIAIERAGLARRAKRLICFDVDSTLIQHEVIEMLAAYAGREEEVAAVTERAMRGELDFAESLHERVKALAGLDAAVVEKVAHDIQLTPGARTTIRTLKRLGYKAGVVSGGFIQVIEPLARDLDLDFARANTLEIVDGKLTGRVIGPVIDRQAKAESLKEFAWSNGIQLNQTVAVGDGANDIDMLSTAGLGIAFNAKPALKEIADASVNYPFLDQVLFILGISRHEIEDADLRDGTYRRVPIAED
;
A
#
# COMPACT_ATOMS: atom_id res chain seq x y z
N MET A 1 44.36 26.68 -82.06
CA MET A 1 44.40 27.66 -80.95
C MET A 1 43.75 26.96 -79.77
N THR A 2 44.57 26.27 -78.97
CA THR A 2 45.04 26.68 -77.62
C THR A 2 44.00 26.28 -76.57
N THR A 3 44.25 25.55 -75.48
CA THR A 3 45.41 24.92 -74.80
C THR A 3 44.74 24.30 -73.54
N SER A 4 44.96 23.03 -73.20
CA SER A 4 45.99 22.57 -72.25
C SER A 4 45.75 23.00 -70.79
N ASP A 5 45.52 21.99 -69.94
CA ASP A 5 46.20 21.70 -68.67
C ASP A 5 46.28 22.76 -67.55
N ASN A 6 45.76 22.43 -66.35
CA ASN A 6 46.53 21.72 -65.31
C ASN A 6 45.67 21.62 -64.02
N ALA A 7 45.39 20.41 -63.57
CA ALA A 7 46.09 19.73 -62.46
C ALA A 7 45.77 20.27 -61.06
N ASN A 8 45.03 19.48 -60.28
CA ASN A 8 45.67 18.87 -59.11
C ASN A 8 45.01 17.55 -58.73
N ASN A 9 45.84 16.52 -58.61
CA ASN A 9 45.52 15.15 -58.24
C ASN A 9 46.39 14.79 -57.04
N SER A 10 45.80 14.25 -55.98
CA SER A 10 46.45 13.31 -55.06
C SER A 10 45.36 12.71 -54.17
N ASN A 11 44.83 11.55 -54.55
CA ASN A 11 45.19 10.23 -54.00
C ASN A 11 45.11 10.14 -52.47
N ALA A 12 44.16 9.34 -51.97
CA ALA A 12 44.46 8.03 -51.39
C ALA A 12 43.17 7.27 -51.01
N SER A 13 43.02 6.06 -51.59
CA SER A 13 42.57 4.77 -51.01
C SER A 13 41.35 4.75 -50.05
N ALA A 14 40.41 3.81 -50.08
CA ALA A 14 40.24 2.55 -50.81
C ALA A 14 38.78 2.06 -50.60
N ASP A 15 38.33 1.22 -51.52
CA ASP A 15 37.31 0.16 -51.40
C ASP A 15 35.93 0.50 -50.82
N GLN A 16 34.98 0.66 -51.73
CA GLN A 16 33.68 -0.01 -51.59
C GLN A 16 33.78 -1.42 -52.18
N PRO A 17 33.06 -2.40 -51.61
CA PRO A 17 32.04 -2.98 -52.47
C PRO A 17 30.69 -3.24 -51.79
N ALA A 18 29.66 -3.00 -52.60
CA ALA A 18 28.43 -3.77 -52.79
C ALA A 18 27.57 -4.15 -51.57
N ALA A 19 26.37 -3.56 -51.56
CA ALA A 19 25.24 -3.91 -50.73
C ALA A 19 24.83 -5.40 -50.88
N ALA A 20 24.72 -6.08 -49.74
CA ALA A 20 24.04 -7.35 -49.59
C ALA A 20 22.77 -7.14 -48.73
N GLN A 21 21.64 -7.66 -49.23
CA GLN A 21 20.34 -7.68 -48.55
C GLN A 21 20.43 -8.47 -47.24
N PRO A 22 19.72 -8.07 -46.16
CA PRO A 22 19.72 -8.83 -44.92
C PRO A 22 18.86 -10.09 -45.08
N THR A 23 19.51 -11.24 -44.97
CA THR A 23 18.89 -12.56 -44.83
C THR A 23 18.11 -12.66 -43.52
N ALA A 24 16.90 -13.21 -43.60
CA ALA A 24 16.03 -13.48 -42.46
C ALA A 24 16.73 -14.43 -41.47
N ALA A 25 17.09 -13.91 -40.30
CA ALA A 25 17.55 -14.71 -39.18
C ALA A 25 16.34 -15.41 -38.54
N GLN A 26 16.39 -16.75 -38.49
CA GLN A 26 15.50 -17.57 -37.67
C GLN A 26 15.60 -17.13 -36.20
N PRO A 27 14.50 -17.13 -35.44
CA PRO A 27 14.54 -16.72 -34.04
C PRO A 27 15.40 -17.72 -33.27
N ALA A 28 16.52 -17.24 -32.72
CA ALA A 28 17.27 -17.98 -31.72
C ALA A 28 16.32 -18.27 -30.56
N ALA A 29 16.17 -19.56 -30.22
CA ALA A 29 15.44 -20.00 -29.05
C ALA A 29 16.01 -19.26 -27.84
N ALA A 30 15.21 -18.33 -27.31
CA ALA A 30 15.50 -17.67 -26.05
C ALA A 30 15.51 -18.77 -24.98
N GLN A 31 16.70 -19.11 -24.49
CA GLN A 31 16.85 -19.85 -23.25
C GLN A 31 16.07 -19.07 -22.20
N HIS A 32 14.95 -19.64 -21.75
CA HIS A 32 14.18 -19.16 -20.62
C HIS A 32 15.13 -19.09 -19.42
N ALA A 33 15.62 -17.90 -19.10
CA ALA A 33 16.19 -17.64 -17.80
C ALA A 33 15.05 -17.85 -16.80
N ALA A 34 15.14 -18.95 -16.05
CA ALA A 34 14.23 -19.26 -14.97
C ALA A 34 14.13 -18.02 -14.06
N GLY A 35 12.91 -17.54 -13.86
CA GLY A 35 12.64 -16.57 -12.81
C GLY A 35 12.94 -17.16 -11.43
N PRO A 36 12.78 -16.40 -10.35
CA PRO A 36 13.18 -16.78 -8.99
C PRO A 36 12.37 -17.92 -8.37
N ALA A 37 11.64 -18.68 -9.18
CA ALA A 37 11.25 -20.05 -8.86
C ALA A 37 12.46 -20.99 -8.79
N ASN A 38 13.60 -20.65 -9.42
CA ASN A 38 14.85 -21.41 -9.34
C ASN A 38 15.97 -20.59 -8.67
N ASP A 39 15.83 -20.31 -7.37
CA ASP A 39 17.02 -20.01 -6.57
C ASP A 39 17.62 -21.34 -6.08
N PRO A 40 18.74 -21.81 -6.66
CA PRO A 40 19.34 -23.11 -6.35
C PRO A 40 19.85 -23.24 -4.91
N HIS A 41 19.82 -22.16 -4.13
CA HIS A 41 20.14 -22.18 -2.70
C HIS A 41 18.97 -22.61 -1.79
N PHE A 42 17.73 -22.72 -2.30
CA PHE A 42 16.56 -23.05 -1.47
C PHE A 42 16.11 -24.52 -1.53
N GLU A 43 16.16 -25.19 -2.68
CA GLU A 43 15.86 -26.65 -2.76
C GLU A 43 16.83 -27.47 -1.90
N THR A 44 18.06 -26.98 -1.73
CA THR A 44 19.10 -27.56 -0.85
C THR A 44 18.73 -27.54 0.64
N ALA A 45 17.74 -26.75 1.06
CA ALA A 45 17.40 -26.58 2.48
C ALA A 45 16.60 -27.75 3.08
N LEU A 46 15.78 -28.48 2.30
CA LEU A 46 15.06 -29.66 2.83
C LEU A 46 16.04 -30.80 3.13
N GLU A 47 16.92 -31.11 2.17
CA GLU A 47 17.91 -32.19 2.28
C GLU A 47 18.88 -31.96 3.44
N ASP A 48 19.27 -30.70 3.69
CA ASP A 48 20.13 -30.33 4.81
C ASP A 48 19.43 -30.41 6.18
N THR A 49 18.09 -30.35 6.22
CA THR A 49 17.30 -30.30 7.47
C THR A 49 16.77 -31.68 7.86
N LEU A 50 16.48 -32.55 6.90
CA LEU A 50 15.92 -33.88 7.12
C LEU A 50 16.98 -34.86 7.65
N GLN A 51 16.68 -35.58 8.73
CA GLN A 51 17.59 -36.59 9.26
C GLN A 51 17.73 -37.78 8.30
N GLU A 52 18.94 -38.33 8.22
CA GLU A 52 19.26 -39.47 7.35
C GLU A 52 18.36 -40.68 7.66
N GLY A 53 17.77 -41.27 6.61
CA GLY A 53 16.87 -42.42 6.73
C GLY A 53 15.38 -42.07 6.92
N LEU A 54 15.02 -40.79 7.02
CA LEU A 54 13.63 -40.34 7.02
C LEU A 54 13.19 -39.94 5.60
N ALA A 55 11.92 -40.22 5.27
CA ALA A 55 11.27 -39.75 4.05
C ALA A 55 10.40 -38.52 4.37
N PRO A 56 10.41 -37.48 3.50
CA PRO A 56 9.56 -36.32 3.67
C PRO A 56 8.10 -36.68 3.36
N SER A 57 7.17 -36.16 4.16
CA SER A 57 5.74 -36.45 4.03
C SER A 57 4.88 -35.30 4.54
N VAL A 58 3.72 -35.10 3.92
CA VAL A 58 2.72 -34.13 4.37
C VAL A 58 1.57 -34.86 5.03
N ILE A 59 1.27 -34.43 6.26
CA ILE A 59 0.12 -34.91 7.01
C ILE A 59 -0.89 -33.78 7.13
N THR A 60 -2.10 -33.98 6.62
CA THR A 60 -3.17 -32.98 6.66
C THR A 60 -4.35 -33.48 7.48
N VAL A 61 -4.78 -32.66 8.44
CA VAL A 61 -5.90 -32.93 9.35
C VAL A 61 -6.96 -31.84 9.19
N THR A 62 -8.19 -32.23 8.84
CA THR A 62 -9.31 -31.29 8.63
C THR A 62 -10.57 -31.73 9.35
N GLY A 63 -11.30 -30.80 9.98
CA GLY A 63 -12.49 -31.16 10.75
C GLY A 63 -13.08 -30.01 11.58
N PRO A 64 -14.04 -30.29 12.48
CA PRO A 64 -14.52 -29.30 13.44
C PRO A 64 -13.40 -28.95 14.44
N ASP A 65 -13.27 -27.67 14.74
CA ASP A 65 -12.33 -27.22 15.77
C ASP A 65 -12.78 -27.69 17.16
N ARG A 66 -11.84 -28.27 17.92
CA ARG A 66 -12.06 -28.81 19.27
C ARG A 66 -10.78 -28.69 20.09
N PRO A 67 -10.87 -28.36 21.39
CA PRO A 67 -9.73 -28.43 22.30
C PRO A 67 -9.10 -29.83 22.29
N GLY A 68 -7.76 -29.87 22.24
CA GLY A 68 -6.99 -31.12 22.33
C GLY A 68 -6.67 -31.81 21.00
N VAL A 69 -7.22 -31.36 19.86
CA VAL A 69 -6.92 -31.96 18.54
C VAL A 69 -5.42 -31.89 18.22
N SER A 70 -4.82 -30.70 18.29
CA SER A 70 -3.37 -30.52 18.01
C SER A 70 -2.52 -31.33 18.99
N ALA A 71 -2.90 -31.38 20.27
CA ALA A 71 -2.19 -32.18 21.27
C ALA A 71 -2.27 -33.69 20.98
N ALA A 72 -3.44 -34.17 20.53
CA ALA A 72 -3.62 -35.55 20.11
C ALA A 72 -2.82 -35.90 18.85
N PHE A 73 -2.80 -34.99 17.87
CA PHE A 73 -2.01 -35.09 16.66
C PHE A 73 -0.51 -35.27 16.99
N PHE A 74 0.08 -34.34 17.74
CA PHE A 74 1.50 -34.41 18.08
C PHE A 74 1.86 -35.57 19.00
N ARG A 75 0.91 -36.03 19.85
CA ARG A 75 1.12 -37.24 20.65
C ARG A 75 1.31 -38.47 19.77
N VAL A 76 0.50 -38.63 18.73
CA VAL A 76 0.67 -39.74 17.77
C VAL A 76 1.97 -39.58 17.01
N LEU A 77 2.28 -38.39 16.47
CA LEU A 77 3.58 -38.17 15.79
C LEU A 77 4.77 -38.55 16.67
N SER A 78 4.73 -38.20 17.96
CA SER A 78 5.81 -38.48 18.90
C SER A 78 6.04 -39.99 19.16
N SER A 79 5.02 -40.84 19.02
CA SER A 79 5.18 -42.28 19.24
C SER A 79 5.92 -43.00 18.12
N TYR A 80 6.04 -42.36 16.95
CA TYR A 80 6.74 -42.88 15.76
C TYR A 80 8.07 -42.15 15.48
N GLY A 81 8.57 -41.35 16.44
CA GLY A 81 9.86 -40.64 16.26
C GLY A 81 9.87 -39.64 15.10
N VAL A 82 8.70 -39.12 14.71
CA VAL A 82 8.54 -38.21 13.57
C VAL A 82 9.31 -36.90 13.79
N GLN A 83 10.10 -36.51 12.79
CA GLN A 83 10.74 -35.19 12.74
C GLN A 83 9.76 -34.17 12.17
N LEU A 84 9.61 -33.01 12.81
CA LEU A 84 8.80 -31.90 12.31
C LEU A 84 9.69 -30.96 11.49
N LEU A 85 9.25 -30.62 10.27
CA LEU A 85 9.95 -29.68 9.39
C LEU A 85 9.19 -28.35 9.26
N ASP A 86 7.88 -28.42 9.07
CA ASP A 86 6.99 -27.25 9.06
C ASP A 86 5.58 -27.62 9.55
N ILE A 87 4.87 -26.67 10.15
CA ILE A 87 3.52 -26.85 10.67
C ILE A 87 2.70 -25.58 10.41
N GLU A 88 1.57 -25.76 9.74
CA GLU A 88 0.55 -24.72 9.60
C GLU A 88 -0.78 -25.16 10.21
N GLN A 89 -1.34 -24.33 11.09
CA GLN A 89 -2.68 -24.53 11.63
C GLN A 89 -3.53 -23.28 11.41
N SER A 90 -4.72 -23.46 10.86
CA SER A 90 -5.73 -22.42 10.75
C SER A 90 -7.07 -22.89 11.31
N VAL A 91 -7.81 -21.94 11.89
CA VAL A 91 -9.20 -22.13 12.32
C VAL A 91 -10.06 -21.07 11.65
N PHE A 92 -11.07 -21.50 10.90
CA PHE A 92 -12.03 -20.60 10.28
C PHE A 92 -13.45 -21.05 10.59
N ARG A 93 -14.23 -20.19 11.27
CA ARG A 93 -15.64 -20.45 11.62
C ARG A 93 -15.88 -21.82 12.27
N GLY A 94 -15.01 -22.21 13.19
CA GLY A 94 -15.10 -23.49 13.92
C GLY A 94 -14.69 -24.72 13.10
N LYS A 95 -13.97 -24.53 11.98
CA LYS A 95 -13.32 -25.59 11.21
C LYS A 95 -11.81 -25.44 11.34
N LEU A 96 -11.14 -26.52 11.73
CA LEU A 96 -9.68 -26.61 11.84
C LEU A 96 -9.12 -27.25 10.56
N SER A 97 -8.04 -26.67 10.06
CA SER A 97 -7.11 -27.29 9.12
C SER A 97 -5.70 -27.24 9.73
N LEU A 98 -5.07 -28.39 9.89
CA LEU A 98 -3.72 -28.54 10.41
C LEU A 98 -2.92 -29.36 9.40
N ALA A 99 -1.86 -28.78 8.85
CA ALA A 99 -0.93 -29.46 7.96
C ALA A 99 0.45 -29.49 8.63
N ALA A 100 1.14 -30.61 8.53
CA ALA A 100 2.53 -30.74 8.97
C ALA A 100 3.37 -31.39 7.87
N LEU A 101 4.45 -30.73 7.51
CA LEU A 101 5.55 -31.30 6.74
C LEU A 101 6.48 -32.01 7.72
N VAL A 102 6.69 -33.30 7.53
CA VAL A 102 7.39 -34.15 8.49
C VAL A 102 8.40 -35.07 7.81
N GLY A 103 9.41 -35.49 8.56
CA GLY A 103 10.29 -36.61 8.24
C GLY A 103 9.86 -37.85 9.01
N VAL A 104 9.64 -38.97 8.32
CA VAL A 104 9.18 -40.23 8.93
C VAL A 104 9.83 -41.42 8.24
N GLY A 105 10.15 -42.48 9.00
CA GLY A 105 10.67 -43.71 8.42
C GLY A 105 9.67 -44.34 7.45
N GLN A 106 10.13 -44.86 6.31
CA GLN A 106 9.23 -45.45 5.30
C GLN A 106 8.35 -46.58 5.86
N GLU A 107 8.88 -47.33 6.82
CA GLU A 107 8.18 -48.43 7.51
C GLU A 107 7.11 -47.96 8.50
N ASP A 108 7.22 -46.73 9.00
CA ASP A 108 6.30 -46.15 9.97
C ASP A 108 5.15 -45.35 9.32
N LEU A 109 5.24 -45.05 8.02
CA LEU A 109 4.26 -44.21 7.30
C LEU A 109 2.82 -44.73 7.39
N GLU A 110 2.61 -45.99 7.02
CA GLU A 110 1.28 -46.60 7.01
C GLU A 110 0.73 -46.79 8.45
N PRO A 111 1.50 -47.35 9.42
CA PRO A 111 1.09 -47.41 10.82
C PRO A 111 0.76 -46.03 11.43
N LEU A 112 1.57 -45.01 11.13
CA LEU A 112 1.35 -43.64 11.59
C LEU A 112 0.02 -43.09 11.07
N GLY A 113 -0.25 -43.28 9.78
CA GLY A 113 -1.49 -42.84 9.15
C GLY A 113 -2.73 -43.46 9.79
N GLU A 114 -2.71 -44.76 10.07
CA GLU A 114 -3.80 -45.45 10.75
C GLU A 114 -3.94 -44.99 12.22
N GLY A 115 -2.84 -44.85 12.97
CA GLY A 115 -2.87 -44.36 14.34
C GLY A 115 -3.42 -42.93 14.46
N LEU A 116 -3.12 -42.07 13.49
CA LEU A 116 -3.69 -40.73 13.39
C LEU A 116 -5.18 -40.76 13.08
N LYS A 117 -5.61 -41.55 12.09
CA LYS A 117 -7.03 -41.70 11.75
C LYS A 117 -7.84 -42.21 12.92
N GLU A 118 -7.37 -43.26 13.61
CA GLU A 118 -8.07 -43.84 14.76
C GLU A 118 -8.18 -42.84 15.91
N THR A 119 -7.07 -42.21 16.30
CA THR A 119 -7.04 -41.27 17.42
C THR A 119 -7.91 -40.05 17.15
N LEU A 120 -7.80 -39.47 15.94
CA LEU A 120 -8.44 -38.21 15.59
C LEU A 120 -9.90 -38.38 15.10
N ALA A 121 -10.33 -39.61 14.78
CA ALA A 121 -11.74 -39.91 14.50
C ALA A 121 -12.64 -39.54 15.68
N SER A 122 -12.17 -39.74 16.92
CA SER A 122 -12.92 -39.35 18.14
C SER A 122 -13.19 -37.84 18.24
N TYR A 123 -12.36 -37.03 17.58
CA TYR A 123 -12.51 -35.58 17.48
C TYR A 123 -13.33 -35.17 16.23
N GLY A 124 -13.69 -36.11 15.36
CA GLY A 124 -14.40 -35.86 14.11
C GLY A 124 -13.49 -35.34 13.00
N MET A 125 -12.19 -35.61 13.07
CA MET A 125 -11.21 -35.16 12.08
C MET A 125 -11.03 -36.19 10.96
N ARG A 126 -10.70 -35.69 9.77
CA ARG A 126 -10.21 -36.48 8.64
C ARG A 126 -8.71 -36.26 8.51
N VAL A 127 -7.98 -37.33 8.22
CA VAL A 127 -6.52 -37.32 8.08
C VAL A 127 -6.15 -37.80 6.67
N SER A 128 -5.28 -37.06 6.00
CA SER A 128 -4.53 -37.48 4.80
C SER A 128 -3.05 -37.57 5.15
N VAL A 129 -2.36 -38.57 4.63
CA VAL A 129 -0.90 -38.73 4.73
C VAL A 129 -0.40 -39.00 3.32
N GLU A 130 0.48 -38.15 2.84
CA GLU A 130 1.04 -38.21 1.49
C GLU A 130 2.57 -38.18 1.62
N ALA A 131 3.23 -39.25 1.17
CA ALA A 131 4.67 -39.24 0.98
C ALA A 131 4.96 -38.50 -0.32
N ASP A 132 5.85 -37.52 -0.28
CA ASP A 132 6.17 -36.73 -1.46
C ASP A 132 7.68 -36.48 -1.53
N ASP A 133 8.33 -37.26 -2.37
CA ASP A 133 9.78 -37.21 -2.60
C ASP A 133 10.20 -35.94 -3.37
N ASN A 134 9.25 -35.13 -3.88
CA ASN A 134 9.51 -33.88 -4.61
C ASN A 134 9.13 -32.63 -3.81
N LEU A 135 8.95 -32.75 -2.49
CA LEU A 135 8.59 -31.60 -1.66
C LEU A 135 9.71 -30.56 -1.63
N SER A 136 9.36 -29.32 -2.00
CA SER A 136 10.12 -28.14 -1.60
C SER A 136 9.81 -27.84 -0.12
N SER A 137 10.85 -27.71 0.72
CA SER A 137 10.74 -27.51 2.18
C SER A 137 10.01 -26.27 2.62
N THR A 138 9.80 -25.30 1.74
CA THR A 138 9.38 -23.97 2.16
C THR A 138 8.28 -23.45 1.27
N ARG A 139 7.19 -23.02 1.91
CA ARG A 139 6.20 -22.15 1.31
C ARG A 139 6.91 -21.01 0.57
N PRO A 140 6.66 -20.80 -0.74
CA PRO A 140 7.20 -19.62 -1.40
C PRO A 140 6.72 -18.40 -0.62
N HIS A 141 7.67 -17.59 -0.15
CA HIS A 141 7.33 -16.36 0.57
C HIS A 141 6.49 -15.49 -0.37
N SER A 142 5.30 -15.12 0.09
CA SER A 142 4.46 -14.18 -0.64
C SER A 142 5.28 -12.95 -0.97
N THR A 143 5.29 -12.63 -2.25
CA THR A 143 6.13 -11.59 -2.83
C THR A 143 5.48 -10.21 -2.72
N HIS A 144 4.14 -10.22 -2.73
CA HIS A 144 3.30 -9.04 -2.69
C HIS A 144 2.13 -9.28 -1.73
N VAL A 145 1.55 -8.19 -1.27
CA VAL A 145 0.27 -8.19 -0.56
C VAL A 145 -0.65 -7.24 -1.28
N MET A 146 -1.91 -7.64 -1.39
CA MET A 146 -2.97 -6.85 -1.99
C MET A 146 -4.07 -6.63 -0.96
N VAL A 147 -4.44 -5.37 -0.76
CA VAL A 147 -5.56 -4.97 0.08
C VAL A 147 -6.73 -4.59 -0.82
N VAL A 148 -7.89 -5.16 -0.55
CA VAL A 148 -9.14 -4.91 -1.28
C VAL A 148 -10.16 -4.34 -0.30
N LEU A 149 -10.65 -3.12 -0.54
CA LEU A 149 -11.64 -2.46 0.30
C LEU A 149 -12.92 -2.19 -0.50
N GLY A 150 -14.07 -2.54 0.07
CA GLY A 150 -15.35 -2.38 -0.62
C GLY A 150 -16.55 -2.17 0.32
N ARG A 151 -17.55 -1.43 -0.16
CA ARG A 151 -18.83 -1.23 0.54
C ARG A 151 -20.01 -1.16 -0.47
N PRO A 152 -20.63 -2.31 -0.84
CA PRO A 152 -20.30 -3.67 -0.42
C PRO A 152 -19.11 -4.26 -1.20
N LEU A 153 -18.43 -5.23 -0.58
CA LEU A 153 -17.49 -6.11 -1.28
C LEU A 153 -18.20 -7.42 -1.66
N THR A 154 -18.30 -7.72 -2.95
CA THR A 154 -19.09 -8.85 -3.48
C THR A 154 -18.20 -9.96 -4.04
N ALA A 155 -18.76 -11.16 -4.21
CA ALA A 155 -18.07 -12.28 -4.86
C ALA A 155 -17.66 -11.96 -6.31
N THR A 156 -18.43 -11.14 -7.02
CA THR A 156 -18.11 -10.67 -8.37
C THR A 156 -16.81 -9.86 -8.39
N HIS A 157 -16.58 -9.01 -7.38
CA HIS A 157 -15.33 -8.24 -7.27
C HIS A 157 -14.14 -9.19 -7.11
N ILE A 158 -14.24 -10.17 -6.20
CA ILE A 158 -13.17 -11.15 -5.95
C ILE A 158 -12.92 -12.03 -7.17
N SER A 159 -13.97 -12.44 -7.89
CA SER A 159 -13.83 -13.22 -9.13
C SER A 159 -13.08 -12.44 -10.21
N ARG A 160 -13.41 -11.16 -10.42
CA ARG A 160 -12.73 -10.29 -11.40
C ARG A 160 -11.26 -10.09 -11.03
N ILE A 161 -10.98 -9.82 -9.76
CA ILE A 161 -9.61 -9.67 -9.25
C ILE A 161 -8.82 -10.97 -9.44
N GLY A 162 -9.41 -12.11 -9.06
CA GLY A 162 -8.78 -13.43 -9.21
C GLY A 162 -8.45 -13.76 -10.66
N GLN A 163 -9.34 -13.43 -11.60
CA GLN A 163 -9.07 -13.61 -13.03
C GLN A 163 -7.90 -12.72 -13.49
N THR A 164 -7.88 -11.45 -13.11
CA THR A 164 -6.77 -10.55 -13.45
C THR A 164 -5.46 -11.02 -12.85
N LEU A 165 -5.44 -11.53 -11.62
CA LEU A 165 -4.23 -12.13 -11.05
C LEU A 165 -3.76 -13.35 -11.87
N ALA A 166 -4.67 -14.25 -12.22
CA ALA A 166 -4.37 -15.45 -13.01
C ALA A 166 -3.84 -15.11 -14.41
N ASP A 167 -4.40 -14.11 -15.09
CA ASP A 167 -3.97 -13.65 -16.42
C ASP A 167 -2.50 -13.17 -16.42
N TYR A 168 -1.99 -12.73 -15.26
CA TYR A 168 -0.61 -12.30 -15.05
C TYR A 168 0.26 -13.38 -14.36
N GLY A 169 -0.26 -14.60 -14.21
CA GLY A 169 0.45 -15.71 -13.57
C GLY A 169 0.72 -15.50 -12.08
N ALA A 170 -0.07 -14.66 -11.40
CA ALA A 170 0.01 -14.47 -9.96
C ALA A 170 -0.88 -15.49 -9.22
N ASN A 171 -0.33 -16.09 -8.17
CA ASN A 171 -1.05 -16.97 -7.26
C ASN A 171 -1.53 -16.22 -6.02
N ILE A 172 -2.68 -16.62 -5.48
CA ILE A 172 -3.15 -16.19 -4.16
C ILE A 172 -2.71 -17.23 -3.13
N ASP A 173 -1.85 -16.83 -2.21
CA ASP A 173 -1.31 -17.72 -1.20
C ASP A 173 -2.25 -17.82 0.01
N THR A 174 -2.81 -16.68 0.44
CA THR A 174 -3.82 -16.61 1.51
C THR A 174 -4.77 -15.45 1.31
N ILE A 175 -5.99 -15.57 1.83
CA ILE A 175 -6.98 -14.50 1.92
C ILE A 175 -7.41 -14.36 3.38
N THR A 176 -7.36 -13.14 3.93
CA THR A 176 -7.74 -12.84 5.31
C THR A 176 -8.68 -11.64 5.36
N GLY A 177 -9.69 -11.68 6.22
CA GLY A 177 -10.52 -10.51 6.49
C GLY A 177 -9.81 -9.57 7.46
N ILE A 178 -9.62 -8.31 7.06
CA ILE A 178 -8.92 -7.28 7.86
C ILE A 178 -9.85 -6.19 8.38
N ALA A 179 -11.02 -5.99 7.78
CA ALA A 179 -11.99 -5.01 8.24
C ALA A 179 -13.43 -5.46 7.96
N ASP A 180 -14.31 -5.23 8.92
CA ASP A 180 -15.77 -5.35 8.80
C ASP A 180 -16.48 -3.98 8.89
N TYR A 181 -15.71 -2.92 9.18
CA TYR A 181 -16.15 -1.55 9.41
C TYR A 181 -14.97 -0.58 9.23
N PRO A 182 -15.16 0.64 8.69
CA PRO A 182 -16.41 1.15 8.09
C PRO A 182 -16.66 0.59 6.67
N VAL A 183 -15.66 -0.10 6.12
CA VAL A 183 -15.71 -0.82 4.85
C VAL A 183 -15.34 -2.29 5.09
N THR A 184 -15.78 -3.17 4.18
CA THR A 184 -15.28 -4.56 4.17
C THR A 184 -13.89 -4.57 3.57
N GLY A 185 -12.91 -5.08 4.31
CA GLY A 185 -11.52 -5.16 3.87
C GLY A 185 -11.01 -6.61 3.85
N LEU A 186 -10.38 -6.99 2.76
CA LEU A 186 -9.65 -8.26 2.61
C LEU A 186 -8.16 -7.98 2.32
N GLU A 187 -7.30 -8.81 2.89
CA GLU A 187 -5.87 -8.87 2.57
C GLU A 187 -5.56 -10.19 1.86
N LEU A 188 -4.91 -10.11 0.72
CA LEU A 188 -4.47 -11.24 -0.08
C LEU A 188 -2.95 -11.24 -0.15
N ASN A 189 -2.31 -12.29 0.36
CA ASN A 189 -0.88 -12.48 0.12
C ASN A 189 -0.70 -13.21 -1.21
N LEU A 190 0.22 -12.70 -2.04
CA LEU A 190 0.36 -13.09 -3.44
C LEU A 190 1.79 -13.47 -3.81
N THR A 191 1.91 -14.48 -4.66
CA THR A 191 3.16 -14.80 -5.36
C THR A 191 3.00 -14.41 -6.82
N VAL A 192 3.72 -13.38 -7.26
CA VAL A 192 3.67 -12.91 -8.67
C VAL A 192 4.69 -13.67 -9.51
N ALA A 193 4.40 -13.88 -10.80
CA ALA A 193 5.27 -14.64 -11.71
C ALA A 193 6.71 -14.09 -11.80
N ASN A 194 6.88 -12.77 -11.71
CA ASN A 194 8.20 -12.13 -11.67
C ASN A 194 8.32 -11.19 -10.46
N PRO A 195 8.89 -11.65 -9.33
CA PRO A 195 9.05 -10.84 -8.14
C PRO A 195 10.34 -10.01 -8.11
N ALA A 196 11.14 -9.99 -9.18
CA ALA A 196 12.27 -9.07 -9.29
C ALA A 196 11.79 -7.59 -9.22
N PRO A 197 12.64 -6.64 -8.81
CA PRO A 197 12.29 -5.21 -8.82
C PRO A 197 11.69 -4.79 -10.16
N GLY A 198 10.50 -4.19 -10.14
CA GLY A 198 9.74 -3.82 -11.35
C GLY A 198 8.87 -4.91 -11.98
N GLY A 199 9.06 -6.19 -11.63
CA GLY A 199 8.33 -7.31 -12.25
C GLY A 199 6.81 -7.31 -12.01
N GLY A 200 6.35 -6.74 -10.90
CA GLY A 200 4.92 -6.56 -10.59
C GLY A 200 4.26 -5.33 -11.23
N VAL A 201 5.00 -4.48 -11.98
CA VAL A 201 4.46 -3.24 -12.56
C VAL A 201 3.31 -3.49 -13.56
N PRO A 202 3.39 -4.47 -14.49
CA PRO A 202 2.27 -4.74 -15.40
C PRO A 202 0.99 -5.15 -14.67
N LEU A 203 1.09 -6.02 -13.66
CA LEU A 203 -0.05 -6.45 -12.86
C LEU A 203 -0.66 -5.26 -12.10
N ARG A 204 0.17 -4.41 -11.48
CA ARG A 204 -0.29 -3.20 -10.78
C ARG A 204 -1.10 -2.29 -11.71
N LYS A 205 -0.62 -2.07 -12.94
CA LYS A 205 -1.35 -1.27 -13.94
C LYS A 205 -2.71 -1.88 -14.28
N ALA A 206 -2.76 -3.20 -14.48
CA ALA A 206 -4.03 -3.89 -14.75
C ALA A 206 -5.02 -3.78 -13.59
N LEU A 207 -4.55 -3.94 -12.35
CA LEU A 207 -5.36 -3.78 -11.14
C LEU A 207 -5.84 -2.33 -10.94
N ALA A 208 -5.02 -1.33 -11.28
CA ALA A 208 -5.41 0.08 -11.25
C ALA A 208 -6.56 0.39 -12.24
N THR A 209 -6.48 -0.15 -13.47
CA THR A 209 -7.60 -0.07 -14.42
C THR A 209 -8.84 -0.77 -13.87
N LEU A 210 -8.68 -1.99 -13.34
CA LEU A 210 -9.78 -2.77 -12.79
C LEU A 210 -10.50 -2.04 -11.65
N THR A 211 -9.75 -1.39 -10.75
CA THR A 211 -10.27 -0.59 -9.61
C THR A 211 -11.37 0.37 -10.08
N SER A 212 -11.14 1.06 -11.19
CA SER A 212 -12.10 2.02 -11.76
C SER A 212 -13.33 1.35 -12.39
N GLU A 213 -13.18 0.14 -12.91
CA GLU A 213 -14.27 -0.62 -13.53
C GLU A 213 -15.20 -1.29 -12.51
N VAL A 214 -14.65 -1.77 -11.39
CA VAL A 214 -15.42 -2.55 -10.40
C VAL A 214 -15.88 -1.75 -9.19
N GLY A 215 -15.36 -0.54 -8.98
CA GLY A 215 -15.80 0.34 -7.90
C GLY A 215 -15.43 -0.14 -6.49
N VAL A 216 -14.31 -0.85 -6.36
CA VAL A 216 -13.67 -1.19 -5.07
C VAL A 216 -12.21 -0.76 -5.11
N ASP A 217 -11.66 -0.44 -3.95
CA ASP A 217 -10.26 -0.05 -3.83
C ASP A 217 -9.37 -1.29 -3.86
N ILE A 218 -8.34 -1.27 -4.72
CA ILE A 218 -7.35 -2.33 -4.83
C ILE A 218 -5.96 -1.69 -4.71
N ALA A 219 -5.24 -2.03 -3.65
CA ALA A 219 -3.86 -1.60 -3.44
C ALA A 219 -2.95 -2.83 -3.44
N ILE A 220 -1.83 -2.78 -4.17
CA ILE A 220 -0.84 -3.86 -4.19
C ILE A 220 0.56 -3.31 -3.91
N GLU A 221 1.24 -3.90 -2.94
CA GLU A 221 2.61 -3.53 -2.58
C GLU A 221 3.48 -4.79 -2.36
N ARG A 222 4.79 -4.58 -2.23
CA ARG A 222 5.70 -5.68 -1.87
C ARG A 222 5.43 -6.15 -0.44
N ALA A 223 5.35 -7.46 -0.27
CA ALA A 223 5.26 -8.05 1.05
C ALA A 223 6.60 -7.98 1.80
N GLY A 224 6.58 -8.35 3.08
CA GLY A 224 7.76 -8.44 3.93
C GLY A 224 8.01 -7.22 4.81
N LEU A 225 9.24 -7.14 5.35
CA LEU A 225 9.59 -6.17 6.40
C LEU A 225 9.45 -4.71 5.97
N ALA A 226 9.70 -4.40 4.70
CA ALA A 226 9.63 -3.03 4.18
C ALA A 226 8.24 -2.39 4.29
N ARG A 227 7.17 -3.20 4.17
CA ARG A 227 5.79 -2.77 4.42
C ARG A 227 5.59 -2.37 5.89
N ARG A 228 6.06 -3.22 6.81
CA ARG A 228 5.96 -3.01 8.26
C ARG A 228 6.97 -2.01 8.82
N ALA A 229 7.88 -1.50 8.00
CA ALA A 229 8.97 -0.60 8.40
C ALA A 229 8.67 0.89 8.18
N LYS A 230 7.44 1.25 7.76
CA LYS A 230 7.02 2.66 7.63
C LYS A 230 6.99 3.33 9.02
N ARG A 231 7.49 4.55 9.16
CA ARG A 231 7.69 5.24 10.45
C ARG A 231 7.32 6.72 10.45
N LEU A 232 7.08 7.33 9.29
CA LEU A 232 6.64 8.71 9.17
C LEU A 232 5.45 8.78 8.22
N ILE A 233 4.43 9.56 8.57
CA ILE A 233 3.31 9.87 7.69
C ILE A 233 3.11 11.39 7.60
N CYS A 234 2.91 11.89 6.39
CA CYS A 234 2.50 13.26 6.13
C CYS A 234 1.13 13.26 5.45
N PHE A 235 0.23 14.10 5.94
CA PHE A 235 -1.08 14.32 5.34
C PHE A 235 -1.14 15.70 4.69
N ASP A 236 -1.85 15.83 3.56
CA ASP A 236 -2.49 17.09 3.24
C ASP A 236 -3.58 17.41 4.28
N VAL A 237 -3.95 18.68 4.38
CA VAL A 237 -4.98 19.15 5.32
C VAL A 237 -6.33 19.23 4.63
N ASP A 238 -6.49 20.21 3.74
CA ASP A 238 -7.74 20.48 3.04
C ASP A 238 -8.17 19.25 2.25
N SER A 239 -9.46 18.91 2.28
CA SER A 239 -10.04 17.73 1.60
C SER A 239 -9.41 16.35 1.92
N THR A 240 -8.46 16.27 2.87
CA THR A 240 -7.77 15.04 3.27
C THR A 240 -7.90 14.79 4.77
N LEU A 241 -7.22 15.58 5.61
CA LEU A 241 -7.31 15.46 7.08
C LEU A 241 -8.59 16.13 7.62
N ILE A 242 -9.07 17.16 6.93
CA ILE A 242 -10.32 17.87 7.20
C ILE A 242 -11.25 17.78 5.99
N GLN A 243 -12.54 18.03 6.20
CA GLN A 243 -13.57 17.93 5.15
C GLN A 243 -13.75 19.20 4.30
N HIS A 244 -13.03 20.27 4.60
CA HIS A 244 -13.24 21.60 4.02
C HIS A 244 -12.00 22.10 3.29
N GLU A 245 -12.19 23.14 2.49
CA GLU A 245 -11.14 24.03 2.00
C GLU A 245 -11.06 25.26 2.91
N VAL A 246 -10.01 25.38 3.73
CA VAL A 246 -9.86 26.47 4.72
C VAL A 246 -9.99 27.86 4.09
N ILE A 247 -9.48 28.04 2.88
CA ILE A 247 -9.53 29.33 2.19
C ILE A 247 -10.95 29.72 1.78
N GLU A 248 -11.82 28.75 1.47
CA GLU A 248 -13.23 28.98 1.14
C GLU A 248 -14.01 29.32 2.40
N MET A 249 -13.73 28.63 3.52
CA MET A 249 -14.30 28.99 4.83
C MET A 249 -13.96 30.44 5.22
N LEU A 250 -12.72 30.89 5.00
CA LEU A 250 -12.32 32.28 5.24
C LEU A 250 -13.03 33.25 4.28
N ALA A 251 -13.17 32.89 3.01
CA ALA A 251 -13.82 33.70 1.98
C ALA A 251 -15.33 33.86 2.22
N ALA A 252 -15.99 32.89 2.85
CA ALA A 252 -17.39 32.99 3.26
C ALA A 252 -17.63 34.18 4.20
N TYR A 253 -16.71 34.43 5.13
CA TYR A 253 -16.78 35.62 6.00
C TYR A 253 -16.56 36.95 5.26
N ALA A 254 -15.96 36.92 4.05
CA ALA A 254 -15.88 38.07 3.15
C ALA A 254 -17.07 38.19 2.19
N GLY A 255 -17.99 37.21 2.19
CA GLY A 255 -19.05 37.11 1.18
C GLY A 255 -18.52 36.82 -0.23
N ARG A 256 -17.35 36.16 -0.33
CA ARG A 256 -16.63 35.87 -1.58
C ARG A 256 -16.29 34.40 -1.76
N GLU A 257 -17.03 33.51 -1.10
CA GLU A 257 -16.84 32.05 -1.19
C GLU A 257 -16.93 31.55 -2.63
N GLU A 258 -17.99 31.93 -3.37
CA GLU A 258 -18.18 31.51 -4.77
C GLU A 258 -17.03 31.97 -5.69
N GLU A 259 -16.51 33.19 -5.47
CA GLU A 259 -15.37 33.74 -6.22
C GLU A 259 -14.11 32.90 -5.97
N VAL A 260 -13.82 32.60 -4.70
CA VAL A 260 -12.64 31.82 -4.31
C VAL A 260 -12.75 30.36 -4.76
N ALA A 261 -13.91 29.73 -4.59
CA ALA A 261 -14.17 28.36 -5.03
C ALA A 261 -13.98 28.19 -6.55
N ALA A 262 -14.43 29.17 -7.35
CA ALA A 262 -14.22 29.15 -8.80
C ALA A 262 -12.72 29.20 -9.18
N VAL A 263 -11.91 29.96 -8.44
CA VAL A 263 -10.45 30.02 -8.64
C VAL A 263 -9.76 28.73 -8.15
N THR A 264 -10.20 28.17 -7.01
CA THR A 264 -9.72 26.88 -6.50
C THR A 264 -9.93 25.77 -7.53
N GLU A 265 -11.14 25.66 -8.09
CA GLU A 265 -11.47 24.65 -9.10
C GLU A 265 -10.66 24.80 -10.41
N ARG A 266 -10.38 26.04 -10.85
CA ARG A 266 -9.50 26.28 -12.02
C ARG A 266 -8.06 25.86 -11.74
N ALA A 267 -7.54 26.15 -10.55
CA ALA A 267 -6.19 25.76 -10.16
C ALA A 267 -6.04 24.24 -10.01
N MET A 268 -7.03 23.56 -9.44
CA MET A 268 -7.04 22.10 -9.32
C MET A 268 -7.15 21.39 -10.68
N ARG A 269 -7.70 22.06 -11.70
CA ARG A 269 -7.70 21.60 -13.11
C ARG A 269 -6.39 21.90 -13.85
N GLY A 270 -5.43 22.56 -13.20
CA GLY A 270 -4.13 22.93 -13.80
C GLY A 270 -4.20 24.13 -14.75
N GLU A 271 -5.29 24.91 -14.73
CA GLU A 271 -5.45 26.10 -15.57
C GLU A 271 -4.69 27.32 -15.02
N LEU A 272 -4.27 27.28 -13.76
CA LEU A 272 -3.52 28.32 -13.07
C LEU A 272 -2.33 27.71 -12.34
N ASP A 273 -1.20 28.43 -12.30
CA ASP A 273 -0.12 28.10 -11.39
C ASP A 273 -0.60 28.18 -9.93
N PHE A 274 -0.06 27.32 -9.06
CA PHE A 274 -0.51 27.23 -7.67
C PHE A 274 -0.27 28.54 -6.91
N ALA A 275 0.91 29.15 -7.06
CA ALA A 275 1.23 30.38 -6.36
C ALA A 275 0.41 31.55 -6.89
N GLU A 276 0.18 31.61 -8.20
CA GLU A 276 -0.72 32.61 -8.81
C GLU A 276 -2.15 32.47 -8.27
N SER A 277 -2.70 31.25 -8.27
CA SER A 277 -4.03 30.95 -7.72
C SER A 277 -4.12 31.29 -6.23
N LEU A 278 -3.11 30.96 -5.42
CA LEU A 278 -3.09 31.29 -4.01
C LEU A 278 -3.14 32.81 -3.80
N HIS A 279 -2.31 33.57 -4.52
CA HIS A 279 -2.31 35.03 -4.41
C HIS A 279 -3.64 35.65 -4.87
N GLU A 280 -4.29 35.10 -5.90
CA GLU A 280 -5.61 35.54 -6.34
C GLU A 280 -6.66 35.32 -5.26
N ARG A 281 -6.72 34.10 -4.70
CA ARG A 281 -7.69 33.76 -3.65
C ARG A 281 -7.46 34.52 -2.35
N VAL A 282 -6.22 34.70 -1.92
CA VAL A 282 -5.91 35.43 -0.68
C VAL A 282 -6.24 36.92 -0.81
N LYS A 283 -6.15 37.54 -2.01
CA LYS A 283 -6.60 38.92 -2.21
C LYS A 283 -8.08 39.12 -1.88
N ALA A 284 -8.93 38.12 -2.10
CA ALA A 284 -10.35 38.19 -1.75
C ALA A 284 -10.58 38.31 -0.24
N LEU A 285 -9.59 37.97 0.58
CA LEU A 285 -9.64 38.04 2.05
C LEU A 285 -9.21 39.41 2.61
N ALA A 286 -8.74 40.33 1.76
CA ALA A 286 -8.21 41.61 2.19
C ALA A 286 -9.24 42.44 2.97
N GLY A 287 -8.84 42.93 4.15
CA GLY A 287 -9.66 43.76 5.02
C GLY A 287 -10.49 43.00 6.06
N LEU A 288 -10.53 41.66 5.99
CA LEU A 288 -11.12 40.84 7.05
C LEU A 288 -10.40 41.05 8.38
N ASP A 289 -11.16 41.04 9.47
CA ASP A 289 -10.61 41.01 10.83
C ASP A 289 -9.90 39.67 11.07
N ALA A 290 -8.67 39.71 11.59
CA ALA A 290 -7.86 38.52 11.84
C ALA A 290 -8.50 37.52 12.79
N ALA A 291 -9.45 37.94 13.64
CA ALA A 291 -10.23 37.05 14.50
C ALA A 291 -11.04 36.00 13.71
N VAL A 292 -11.26 36.20 12.40
CA VAL A 292 -11.89 35.19 11.53
C VAL A 292 -11.09 33.88 11.48
N VAL A 293 -9.76 33.95 11.59
CA VAL A 293 -8.87 32.80 11.53
C VAL A 293 -9.16 31.83 12.69
N GLU A 294 -9.36 32.37 13.89
CA GLU A 294 -9.70 31.57 15.07
C GLU A 294 -11.09 30.93 14.96
N LYS A 295 -12.06 31.66 14.38
CA LYS A 295 -13.41 31.12 14.12
C LYS A 295 -13.37 29.95 13.15
N VAL A 296 -12.68 30.13 12.02
CA VAL A 296 -12.50 29.06 11.03
C VAL A 296 -11.79 27.86 11.65
N ALA A 297 -10.74 28.07 12.45
CA ALA A 297 -10.06 26.98 13.14
C ALA A 297 -10.98 26.18 14.08
N HIS A 298 -11.94 26.84 14.73
CA HIS A 298 -12.93 26.19 15.59
C HIS A 298 -13.98 25.38 14.80
N ASP A 299 -14.38 25.88 13.64
CA ASP A 299 -15.44 25.28 12.81
C ASP A 299 -14.95 24.08 11.96
N ILE A 300 -13.64 23.77 12.00
CA ILE A 300 -13.06 22.65 11.25
C ILE A 300 -13.67 21.32 11.69
N GLN A 301 -14.16 20.58 10.69
CA GLN A 301 -14.53 19.18 10.84
C GLN A 301 -13.43 18.27 10.28
N LEU A 302 -12.95 17.37 11.14
CA LEU A 302 -12.03 16.33 10.73
C LEU A 302 -12.70 15.34 9.79
N THR A 303 -11.93 14.81 8.85
CA THR A 303 -12.35 13.68 8.02
C THR A 303 -12.70 12.48 8.91
N PRO A 304 -13.80 11.76 8.65
CA PRO A 304 -14.14 10.57 9.42
C PRO A 304 -12.95 9.60 9.46
N GLY A 305 -12.65 9.05 10.64
CA GLY A 305 -11.48 8.18 10.83
C GLY A 305 -10.18 8.92 11.16
N ALA A 306 -10.03 10.22 10.90
CA ALA A 306 -8.75 10.94 11.09
C ALA A 306 -8.16 10.80 12.51
N ARG A 307 -8.98 10.96 13.56
CA ARG A 307 -8.53 10.76 14.95
C ARG A 307 -8.09 9.32 15.21
N THR A 308 -8.75 8.33 14.61
CA THR A 308 -8.39 6.91 14.72
C THR A 308 -7.09 6.62 13.98
N THR A 309 -6.91 7.19 12.78
CA THR A 309 -5.68 7.10 12.00
C THR A 309 -4.49 7.58 12.83
N ILE A 310 -4.57 8.82 13.32
CA ILE A 310 -3.45 9.44 14.06
C ILE A 310 -3.18 8.70 15.37
N ARG A 311 -4.21 8.45 16.19
CA ARG A 311 -4.06 7.71 17.46
C ARG A 311 -3.39 6.35 17.24
N THR A 312 -3.83 5.58 16.25
CA THR A 312 -3.26 4.26 15.95
C THR A 312 -1.80 4.36 15.51
N LEU A 313 -1.48 5.30 14.64
CA LEU A 313 -0.10 5.49 14.16
C LEU A 313 0.83 5.96 15.29
N LYS A 314 0.37 6.84 16.18
CA LYS A 314 1.12 7.25 17.37
C LYS A 314 1.41 6.07 18.31
N ARG A 315 0.46 5.13 18.51
CA ARG A 315 0.71 3.89 19.27
C ARG A 315 1.82 3.03 18.65
N LEU A 316 1.94 3.04 17.32
CA LEU A 316 3.00 2.33 16.58
C LEU A 316 4.32 3.11 16.52
N GLY A 317 4.41 4.27 17.18
CA GLY A 317 5.61 5.10 17.22
C GLY A 317 5.88 5.87 15.91
N TYR A 318 4.86 6.09 15.08
CA TYR A 318 5.02 6.93 13.90
C TYR A 318 5.27 8.38 14.29
N LYS A 319 6.06 9.06 13.46
CA LYS A 319 6.02 10.51 13.33
C LYS A 319 4.89 10.91 12.41
N ALA A 320 4.01 11.78 12.85
CA ALA A 320 2.87 12.24 12.06
C ALA A 320 2.97 13.75 11.84
N GLY A 321 2.77 14.21 10.60
CA GLY A 321 2.77 15.63 10.29
C GLY A 321 1.80 16.02 9.18
N VAL A 322 1.67 17.32 8.98
CA VAL A 322 0.87 17.90 7.89
C VAL A 322 1.69 18.85 7.05
N VAL A 323 1.46 18.82 5.74
CA VAL A 323 2.01 19.79 4.79
C VAL A 323 0.90 20.29 3.87
N SER A 324 0.57 21.57 3.98
CA SER A 324 -0.65 22.12 3.38
C SER A 324 -0.37 23.39 2.58
N GLY A 325 -1.18 23.59 1.53
CA GLY A 325 -1.29 24.86 0.82
C GLY A 325 -2.15 25.91 1.54
N GLY A 326 -2.83 25.52 2.61
CA GLY A 326 -3.62 26.39 3.49
C GLY A 326 -2.74 27.23 4.42
N PHE A 327 -3.26 27.58 5.61
CA PHE A 327 -2.65 28.59 6.48
C PHE A 327 -2.26 28.06 7.86
N ILE A 328 -1.01 28.29 8.26
CA ILE A 328 -0.46 27.79 9.52
C ILE A 328 -1.24 28.29 10.73
N GLN A 329 -1.78 29.51 10.66
CA GLN A 329 -2.58 30.07 11.76
C GLN A 329 -3.89 29.31 12.03
N VAL A 330 -4.42 28.59 11.02
CA VAL A 330 -5.59 27.71 11.16
C VAL A 330 -5.16 26.28 11.51
N ILE A 331 -4.04 25.82 10.94
CA ILE A 331 -3.58 24.43 11.03
C ILE A 331 -2.86 24.13 12.35
N GLU A 332 -2.14 25.09 12.92
CA GLU A 332 -1.34 24.85 14.13
C GLU A 332 -2.19 24.46 15.35
N PRO A 333 -3.36 25.06 15.63
CA PRO A 333 -4.28 24.55 16.67
C PRO A 333 -4.70 23.10 16.42
N LEU A 334 -5.07 22.76 15.18
CA LEU A 334 -5.46 21.41 14.79
C LEU A 334 -4.32 20.40 15.00
N ALA A 335 -3.10 20.78 14.62
CA ALA A 335 -1.91 19.95 14.78
C ALA A 335 -1.61 19.68 16.26
N ARG A 336 -1.77 20.68 17.12
CA ARG A 336 -1.63 20.52 18.59
C ARG A 336 -2.70 19.59 19.16
N ASP A 337 -3.96 19.76 18.76
CA ASP A 337 -5.08 18.93 19.23
C ASP A 337 -4.98 17.46 18.81
N LEU A 338 -4.28 17.20 17.70
CA LEU A 338 -4.04 15.86 17.17
C LEU A 338 -2.69 15.26 17.59
N ASP A 339 -1.88 15.98 18.38
CA ASP A 339 -0.53 15.59 18.77
C ASP A 339 0.37 15.26 17.56
N LEU A 340 0.32 16.12 16.53
CA LEU A 340 1.21 16.01 15.37
C LEU A 340 2.62 16.50 15.71
N ASP A 341 3.61 15.77 15.19
CA ASP A 341 5.03 16.09 15.35
C ASP A 341 5.46 17.27 14.45
N PHE A 342 4.80 17.46 13.30
CA PHE A 342 5.14 18.51 12.34
C PHE A 342 3.90 19.19 11.76
N ALA A 343 4.01 20.49 11.48
CA ALA A 343 3.06 21.23 10.67
C ALA A 343 3.79 22.24 9.79
N ARG A 344 3.43 22.31 8.51
CA ARG A 344 3.93 23.33 7.59
C ARG A 344 2.83 23.77 6.64
N ALA A 345 2.70 25.09 6.50
CA ALA A 345 1.66 25.73 5.69
C ALA A 345 2.06 27.18 5.35
N ASN A 346 1.29 27.84 4.49
CA ASN A 346 1.48 29.26 4.19
C ASN A 346 1.13 30.12 5.41
N THR A 347 1.60 31.36 5.45
CA THR A 347 1.27 32.30 6.54
C THR A 347 0.52 33.50 5.96
N LEU A 348 -0.71 33.76 6.43
CA LEU A 348 -1.43 34.99 6.07
C LEU A 348 -0.73 36.21 6.66
N GLU A 349 -0.58 37.29 5.88
CA GLU A 349 -0.07 38.55 6.39
C GLU A 349 -1.16 39.33 7.13
N ILE A 350 -0.87 39.72 8.37
CA ILE A 350 -1.78 40.45 9.25
C ILE A 350 -1.11 41.78 9.64
N VAL A 351 -1.81 42.89 9.39
CA VAL A 351 -1.37 44.24 9.79
C VAL A 351 -2.55 44.93 10.47
N ASP A 352 -2.30 45.55 11.62
CA ASP A 352 -3.31 46.25 12.43
C ASP A 352 -4.57 45.41 12.71
N GLY A 353 -4.37 44.11 12.96
CA GLY A 353 -5.45 43.16 13.24
C GLY A 353 -6.29 42.76 12.02
N LYS A 354 -5.84 43.06 10.80
CA LYS A 354 -6.57 42.73 9.56
C LYS A 354 -5.73 41.94 8.57
N LEU A 355 -6.37 41.07 7.81
CA LEU A 355 -5.76 40.37 6.69
C LEU A 355 -5.44 41.36 5.58
N THR A 356 -4.21 41.36 5.07
CA THR A 356 -3.79 42.29 4.00
C THR A 356 -4.14 41.79 2.60
N GLY A 357 -4.53 40.52 2.48
CA GLY A 357 -4.69 39.83 1.21
C GLY A 357 -3.39 39.33 0.59
N ARG A 358 -2.34 39.12 1.40
CA ARG A 358 -1.05 38.53 0.99
C ARG A 358 -0.64 37.40 1.94
N VAL A 359 0.34 36.61 1.48
CA VAL A 359 1.03 35.61 2.30
C VAL A 359 2.47 36.06 2.60
N ILE A 360 3.02 35.61 3.73
CA ILE A 360 4.39 35.87 4.18
C ILE A 360 5.27 34.67 3.87
N GLY A 361 6.47 34.93 3.35
CA GLY A 361 7.49 33.90 3.12
C GLY A 361 7.30 33.12 1.83
N PRO A 362 8.03 32.01 1.65
CA PRO A 362 7.89 31.17 0.48
C PRO A 362 6.53 30.47 0.48
N VAL A 363 5.93 30.36 -0.71
CA VAL A 363 4.67 29.63 -0.89
C VAL A 363 4.92 28.13 -0.77
N ILE A 364 4.08 27.44 -0.01
CA ILE A 364 4.06 25.98 0.07
C ILE A 364 3.35 25.43 -1.16
N ASP A 365 4.08 25.38 -2.27
CA ASP A 365 3.67 24.76 -3.52
C ASP A 365 3.94 23.24 -3.53
N ARG A 366 3.70 22.60 -4.67
CA ARG A 366 3.88 21.17 -4.88
C ARG A 366 5.32 20.70 -4.58
N GLN A 367 6.34 21.46 -4.99
CA GLN A 367 7.74 21.13 -4.73
C GLN A 367 8.06 21.31 -3.25
N ALA A 368 7.59 22.40 -2.64
CA ALA A 368 7.75 22.66 -1.22
C ALA A 368 7.13 21.54 -0.36
N LYS A 369 6.01 20.93 -0.78
CA LYS A 369 5.43 19.76 -0.08
C LYS A 369 6.41 18.57 -0.06
N ALA A 370 7.05 18.27 -1.19
CA ALA A 370 8.05 17.21 -1.28
C ALA A 370 9.31 17.50 -0.46
N GLU A 371 9.80 18.74 -0.50
CA GLU A 371 10.97 19.17 0.30
C GLU A 371 10.69 19.07 1.80
N SER A 372 9.48 19.40 2.22
CA SER A 372 9.04 19.30 3.62
C SER A 372 9.02 17.86 4.12
N LEU A 373 8.51 16.93 3.31
CA LEU A 373 8.56 15.50 3.61
C LEU A 373 10.02 15.02 3.80
N LYS A 374 10.93 15.44 2.90
CA LYS A 374 12.36 15.10 2.98
C LYS A 374 12.99 15.65 4.25
N GLU A 375 12.69 16.90 4.60
CA GLU A 375 13.20 17.54 5.81
C GLU A 375 12.71 16.86 7.09
N PHE A 376 11.40 16.55 7.17
CA PHE A 376 10.84 15.85 8.32
C PHE A 376 11.44 14.45 8.49
N ALA A 377 11.61 13.71 7.38
CA ALA A 377 12.25 12.40 7.40
C ALA A 377 13.72 12.50 7.86
N TRP A 378 14.50 13.40 7.25
CA TRP A 378 15.92 13.58 7.55
C TRP A 378 16.16 13.97 9.01
N SER A 379 15.41 14.96 9.52
CA SER A 379 15.54 15.45 10.90
C SER A 379 15.20 14.41 11.97
N ASN A 380 14.51 13.32 11.59
CA ASN A 380 14.13 12.22 12.49
C ASN A 380 14.89 10.92 12.21
N GLY A 381 15.89 10.94 11.32
CA GLY A 381 16.67 9.74 10.97
C GLY A 381 15.85 8.68 10.22
N ILE A 382 14.79 9.08 9.52
CA ILE A 382 13.88 8.19 8.80
C ILE A 382 14.23 8.21 7.32
N GLN A 383 14.38 7.04 6.70
CA GLN A 383 14.61 6.94 5.26
C GLN A 383 13.33 7.22 4.46
N LEU A 384 13.45 7.77 3.25
CA LEU A 384 12.27 8.08 2.42
C LEU A 384 11.42 6.84 2.09
N ASN A 385 12.02 5.67 1.90
CA ASN A 385 11.28 4.41 1.70
C ASN A 385 10.42 3.98 2.93
N GLN A 386 10.63 4.62 4.08
CA GLN A 386 9.87 4.43 5.32
C GLN A 386 8.83 5.54 5.55
N THR A 387 8.68 6.48 4.62
CA THR A 387 7.66 7.54 4.73
C THR A 387 6.39 7.17 3.96
N VAL A 388 5.29 7.76 4.39
CA VAL A 388 3.97 7.68 3.78
C VAL A 388 3.48 9.10 3.52
N ALA A 389 2.90 9.36 2.36
CA ALA A 389 2.23 10.62 2.06
C ALA A 389 0.77 10.35 1.68
N VAL A 390 -0.15 11.15 2.21
CA VAL A 390 -1.58 11.05 1.92
C VAL A 390 -2.08 12.40 1.45
N GLY A 391 -2.78 12.45 0.33
CA GLY A 391 -3.34 13.69 -0.24
C GLY A 391 -4.44 13.39 -1.27
N ASP A 392 -5.10 14.43 -1.76
CA ASP A 392 -6.25 14.32 -2.68
C ASP A 392 -6.04 15.06 -4.02
N GLY A 393 -5.14 16.05 -4.06
CA GLY A 393 -5.03 16.98 -5.17
C GLY A 393 -3.73 16.89 -5.98
N ALA A 394 -3.72 17.58 -7.12
CA ALA A 394 -2.53 17.66 -7.99
C ALA A 394 -1.34 18.37 -7.33
N ASN A 395 -1.61 19.21 -6.32
CA ASN A 395 -0.64 19.85 -5.43
C ASN A 395 0.18 18.83 -4.60
N ASP A 396 -0.30 17.60 -4.43
CA ASP A 396 0.39 16.58 -3.65
C ASP A 396 1.28 15.64 -4.46
N ILE A 397 1.27 15.75 -5.79
CA ILE A 397 1.92 14.77 -6.66
C ILE A 397 3.40 14.58 -6.32
N ASP A 398 4.16 15.65 -6.09
CA ASP A 398 5.60 15.51 -5.78
C ASP A 398 5.83 14.95 -4.37
N MET A 399 4.94 15.25 -3.43
CA MET A 399 5.01 14.69 -2.07
C MET A 399 4.74 13.19 -2.09
N LEU A 400 3.71 12.74 -2.80
CA LEU A 400 3.40 11.32 -2.96
C LEU A 400 4.50 10.60 -3.74
N SER A 401 4.98 11.18 -4.85
CA SER A 401 6.05 10.59 -5.66
C SER A 401 7.39 10.49 -4.93
N THR A 402 7.61 11.35 -3.92
CA THR A 402 8.82 11.34 -3.08
C THR A 402 8.71 10.31 -1.96
N ALA A 403 7.51 10.01 -1.48
CA ALA A 403 7.30 9.11 -0.36
C ALA A 403 7.61 7.66 -0.72
N GLY A 404 7.92 6.85 0.30
CA GLY A 404 8.04 5.39 0.14
C GLY A 404 6.70 4.69 -0.13
N LEU A 405 5.59 5.36 0.17
CA LEU A 405 4.23 4.96 -0.16
C LEU A 405 3.35 6.22 -0.31
N GLY A 406 2.92 6.53 -1.52
CA GLY A 406 1.96 7.60 -1.80
C GLY A 406 0.52 7.08 -1.86
N ILE A 407 -0.37 7.61 -1.02
CA ILE A 407 -1.78 7.22 -0.94
C ILE A 407 -2.67 8.38 -1.39
N ALA A 408 -3.41 8.16 -2.47
CA ALA A 408 -4.45 9.07 -2.92
C ALA A 408 -5.75 8.84 -2.11
N PHE A 409 -6.18 9.85 -1.34
CA PHE A 409 -7.41 9.80 -0.55
C PHE A 409 -8.51 10.58 -1.24
N ASN A 410 -9.61 9.92 -1.64
CA ASN A 410 -10.73 10.51 -2.39
C ASN A 410 -10.31 11.44 -3.53
N ALA A 411 -9.17 11.10 -4.15
CA ALA A 411 -8.41 12.06 -4.91
C ALA A 411 -8.99 12.37 -6.30
N LYS A 412 -8.53 13.48 -6.89
CA LYS A 412 -8.77 13.80 -8.29
C LYS A 412 -7.97 12.85 -9.22
N PRO A 413 -8.41 12.64 -10.48
CA PRO A 413 -7.79 11.67 -11.39
C PRO A 413 -6.27 11.83 -11.55
N ALA A 414 -5.78 13.08 -11.62
CA ALA A 414 -4.36 13.38 -11.79
C ALA A 414 -3.47 12.81 -10.67
N LEU A 415 -3.97 12.77 -9.43
CA LEU A 415 -3.22 12.18 -8.31
C LEU A 415 -3.37 10.66 -8.27
N LYS A 416 -4.54 10.11 -8.63
CA LYS A 416 -4.78 8.66 -8.67
C LYS A 416 -3.86 7.94 -9.65
N GLU A 417 -3.56 8.57 -10.79
CA GLU A 417 -2.69 7.98 -11.82
C GLU A 417 -1.24 7.79 -11.36
N ILE A 418 -0.78 8.56 -10.37
CA ILE A 418 0.61 8.53 -9.89
C ILE A 418 0.77 7.88 -8.52
N ALA A 419 -0.30 7.77 -7.74
CA ALA A 419 -0.25 7.22 -6.40
C ALA A 419 0.03 5.71 -6.40
N ASP A 420 0.73 5.23 -5.37
CA ASP A 420 0.98 3.79 -5.19
C ASP A 420 -0.30 3.04 -4.80
N ALA A 421 -1.18 3.71 -4.05
CA ALA A 421 -2.47 3.20 -3.61
C ALA A 421 -3.53 4.32 -3.66
N SER A 422 -4.79 3.93 -3.80
CA SER A 422 -5.94 4.83 -3.70
C SER A 422 -6.96 4.29 -2.70
N VAL A 423 -7.56 5.18 -1.92
CA VAL A 423 -8.71 4.88 -1.05
C VAL A 423 -9.84 5.86 -1.40
N ASN A 424 -11.01 5.34 -1.77
CA ASN A 424 -12.10 6.11 -2.39
C ASN A 424 -13.40 6.15 -1.57
N TYR A 425 -13.36 5.65 -0.33
CA TYR A 425 -14.44 5.86 0.63
C TYR A 425 -14.10 7.01 1.60
N PRO A 426 -15.09 7.73 2.17
CA PRO A 426 -14.88 8.93 2.99
C PRO A 426 -14.41 8.63 4.42
N PHE A 427 -13.48 7.67 4.59
CA PHE A 427 -12.96 7.23 5.88
C PHE A 427 -11.43 7.17 5.85
N LEU A 428 -10.76 8.11 6.53
CA LEU A 428 -9.30 8.22 6.53
C LEU A 428 -8.61 7.06 7.27
N ASP A 429 -9.32 6.33 8.12
CA ASP A 429 -8.79 5.16 8.82
C ASP A 429 -8.57 3.94 7.90
N GLN A 430 -9.04 3.99 6.65
CA GLN A 430 -8.67 3.02 5.61
C GLN A 430 -7.18 3.02 5.29
N VAL A 431 -6.49 4.15 5.49
CA VAL A 431 -5.03 4.23 5.36
C VAL A 431 -4.36 3.20 6.27
N LEU A 432 -4.92 2.91 7.44
CA LEU A 432 -4.37 1.90 8.37
C LEU A 432 -4.43 0.49 7.76
N PHE A 433 -5.49 0.16 7.02
CA PHE A 433 -5.62 -1.14 6.35
C PHE A 433 -4.56 -1.32 5.26
N ILE A 434 -4.27 -0.26 4.49
CA ILE A 434 -3.18 -0.26 3.51
C ILE A 434 -1.85 -0.55 4.22
N LEU A 435 -1.61 0.10 5.37
CA LEU A 435 -0.41 -0.10 6.20
C LEU A 435 -0.36 -1.45 6.93
N GLY A 436 -1.33 -2.34 6.73
CA GLY A 436 -1.34 -3.69 7.28
C GLY A 436 -1.79 -3.76 8.74
N ILE A 437 -2.58 -2.78 9.17
CA ILE A 437 -3.17 -2.73 10.51
C ILE A 437 -4.65 -3.08 10.36
N SER A 438 -5.09 -4.18 10.94
CA SER A 438 -6.47 -4.64 10.85
C SER A 438 -7.42 -3.84 11.76
N ARG A 439 -8.71 -3.86 11.43
CA ARG A 439 -9.76 -3.26 12.28
C ARG A 439 -9.78 -3.87 13.67
N HIS A 440 -9.56 -5.18 13.77
CA HIS A 440 -9.53 -5.86 15.05
C HIS A 440 -8.39 -5.36 15.95
N GLU A 441 -7.17 -5.17 15.40
CA GLU A 441 -6.04 -4.63 16.16
C GLU A 441 -6.31 -3.20 16.66
N ILE A 442 -6.94 -2.36 15.83
CA ILE A 442 -7.34 -1.00 16.22
C ILE A 442 -8.32 -1.04 17.39
N GLU A 443 -9.36 -1.88 17.27
CA GLU A 443 -10.42 -1.98 18.27
C GLU A 443 -9.94 -2.58 19.57
N ASP A 444 -9.10 -3.61 19.52
CA ASP A 444 -8.49 -4.20 20.71
C ASP A 444 -7.62 -3.20 21.48
N ALA A 445 -6.83 -2.40 20.76
CA ALA A 445 -6.04 -1.34 21.36
C ALA A 445 -6.93 -0.23 21.95
N ASP A 446 -7.99 0.18 21.25
CA ASP A 446 -8.93 1.18 21.74
C ASP A 446 -9.75 0.68 22.95
N LEU A 447 -10.08 -0.61 23.01
CA LEU A 447 -10.77 -1.21 24.15
C LEU A 447 -9.90 -1.18 25.41
N ARG A 448 -8.61 -1.46 25.28
CA ARG A 448 -7.65 -1.39 26.40
C ARG A 448 -7.50 0.02 26.96
N ASP A 449 -7.55 1.02 26.09
CA ASP A 449 -7.42 2.43 26.46
C ASP A 449 -8.76 3.05 26.90
N GLY A 450 -9.88 2.32 26.79
CA GLY A 450 -11.21 2.85 27.07
C GLY A 450 -11.71 3.88 26.06
N THR A 451 -11.09 3.96 24.88
CA THR A 451 -11.44 4.89 23.80
C THR A 451 -12.23 4.24 22.66
N TYR A 452 -12.63 2.97 22.81
CA TYR A 452 -13.36 2.22 21.79
C TYR A 452 -14.66 2.92 21.38
N ARG A 453 -14.79 3.12 20.06
CA ARG A 453 -16.02 3.62 19.45
C ARG A 453 -16.11 3.19 17.99
N ARG A 454 -17.23 2.56 17.62
CA ARG A 454 -17.70 2.53 16.23
C ARG A 454 -18.68 3.68 16.05
N VAL A 455 -18.38 4.60 15.12
CA VAL A 455 -19.29 5.70 14.78
C VAL A 455 -20.34 5.17 13.80
N PRO A 456 -21.65 5.33 14.05
CA PRO A 456 -22.65 4.94 13.06
C PRO A 456 -22.35 5.62 11.73
N ILE A 457 -22.28 4.82 10.66
CA ILE A 457 -22.11 5.36 9.33
C ILE A 457 -23.48 5.83 8.89
N ALA A 458 -23.60 7.07 8.42
CA ALA A 458 -24.83 7.53 7.81
C ALA A 458 -25.20 6.57 6.66
N GLU A 459 -26.49 6.21 6.58
CA GLU A 459 -27.03 5.57 5.39
C GLU A 459 -27.13 6.67 4.31
N ASP A 460 -26.51 6.42 3.15
CA ASP A 460 -26.55 7.32 2.00
C ASP A 460 -27.95 7.42 1.40
#